data_AF-A0AA89ANF8-F1
#
_entry.id   AF-A0AA89ANF8-F1
#
_cell.length_a   1.000
_cell.length_b   1.000
_cell.length_c   1.000
_cell.angle_alpha   90.00
_cell.angle_beta   90.00
_cell.angle_gamma   90.00
#
_symmetry.space_group_name_H-M   'P 1'
#
loop_
_entity.id
_entity.type
_entity.pdbx_description
1 polymer ?
#
loop_
_entity_poly.entity_id
_entity_poly.type
_entity_poly.pdbx_seq_one_letter_code
_entity_poly.pdbx_strand_id
1 'polypeptide(L)'
;MFLDMDTTVTPKVLRNQVSKSKLYDRKDKNQVIAIIEMEEKRNFPIEFQCGTLATCKAEVMGESWLWHKRFFHLHFNALKLLQEKCMVKGLSAIDTISSPYEGCIMGKQHRLPFPKRSS
;
A
#
# COMPACT_ATOMS: atom_id res chain seq x y z
N MET A 1 2.64 68.65 15.14
CA MET A 1 2.21 67.58 16.07
C MET A 1 2.90 66.32 15.61
N PHE A 2 3.98 65.96 16.29
CA PHE A 2 4.61 64.64 16.17
C PHE A 2 3.62 63.58 16.65
N LEU A 3 3.55 62.45 15.96
CA LEU A 3 3.86 61.11 16.47
C LEU A 3 4.15 60.22 15.25
N ASP A 4 5.41 59.79 15.12
CA ASP A 4 5.79 58.61 14.36
C ASP A 4 5.41 57.37 15.16
N MET A 5 4.96 56.31 14.48
CA MET A 5 5.14 54.95 14.99
C MET A 5 5.35 54.00 13.81
N ASP A 6 6.61 53.63 13.65
CA ASP A 6 7.07 52.51 12.86
C ASP A 6 6.27 51.24 13.18
N THR A 7 5.96 50.48 12.13
CA THR A 7 5.93 49.02 12.26
C THR A 7 6.46 48.41 10.97
N THR A 8 7.77 48.18 10.98
CA THR A 8 8.41 47.12 10.20
C THR A 8 7.68 45.80 10.43
N VAL A 9 7.10 45.20 9.39
CA VAL A 9 7.14 43.73 9.22
C VAL A 9 7.37 43.43 7.74
N THR A 10 8.37 42.59 7.55
CA THR A 10 9.07 42.17 6.35
C THR A 10 8.30 41.07 5.59
N PRO A 11 8.96 40.38 4.64
CA PRO A 11 8.59 40.28 3.25
C PRO A 11 7.39 39.34 2.99
N LYS A 12 6.83 39.41 1.78
CA LYS A 12 5.99 38.36 1.18
C LYS A 12 6.55 36.99 1.59
N VAL A 13 5.80 36.26 2.43
CA VAL A 13 6.10 34.87 2.73
C VAL A 13 6.03 34.14 1.39
N LEU A 14 7.20 33.81 0.84
CA LEU A 14 7.33 32.80 -0.19
C LEU A 14 6.87 31.49 0.45
N ARG A 15 5.55 31.23 0.39
CA ARG A 15 4.95 29.95 0.73
C ARG A 15 5.35 28.96 -0.36
N ASN A 16 6.61 28.54 -0.37
CA ASN A 16 7.08 27.38 -1.11
C ASN A 16 8.09 26.63 -0.22
N GLN A 17 7.65 26.27 0.98
CA GLN A 17 8.28 25.17 1.70
C GLN A 17 7.64 23.89 1.14
N VAL A 18 8.18 23.41 0.02
CA VAL A 18 7.78 22.12 -0.55
C VAL A 18 8.09 21.06 0.50
N SER A 19 7.04 20.44 1.04
CA SER A 19 7.20 19.43 2.09
C SER A 19 7.83 18.19 1.48
N LYS A 20 9.02 17.81 1.95
CA LYS A 20 9.72 16.60 1.49
C LYS A 20 9.40 15.42 2.41
N SER A 21 9.11 14.27 1.83
CA SER A 21 8.87 13.01 2.53
C SER A 21 9.96 11.99 2.21
N LYS A 22 10.38 11.22 3.21
CA LYS A 22 11.37 10.13 3.04
C LYS A 22 10.65 8.78 3.07
N LEU A 23 10.86 7.98 2.04
CA LEU A 23 10.49 6.55 2.01
C LEU A 23 11.66 5.73 2.54
N TYR A 24 11.36 4.80 3.45
CA TYR A 24 12.36 3.91 4.06
C TYR A 24 12.14 2.47 3.63
N ASP A 25 13.21 1.67 3.62
CA ASP A 25 13.10 0.23 3.39
C ASP A 25 12.37 -0.44 4.57
N ARG A 26 11.48 -1.38 4.25
CA ARG A 26 10.74 -2.14 5.25
C ARG A 26 11.68 -3.05 6.05
N LYS A 27 12.74 -3.57 5.43
CA LYS A 27 13.75 -4.44 6.07
C LYS A 27 14.79 -3.62 6.83
N ASP A 28 15.24 -2.51 6.26
CA ASP A 28 16.18 -1.57 6.90
C ASP A 28 15.57 -0.17 7.03
N LYS A 29 15.10 0.15 8.23
CA LYS A 29 14.46 1.43 8.54
C LYS A 29 15.41 2.63 8.46
N ASN A 30 16.71 2.41 8.40
CA ASN A 30 17.70 3.48 8.24
C ASN A 30 18.01 3.75 6.76
N GLN A 31 17.65 2.82 5.86
CA GLN A 31 17.85 2.98 4.44
C GLN A 31 16.72 3.79 3.82
N VAL A 32 17.06 4.93 3.20
CA VAL A 32 16.11 5.75 2.44
C VAL A 32 16.01 5.22 1.01
N ILE A 33 14.83 4.80 0.60
CA ILE A 33 14.52 4.32 -0.76
C ILE A 33 14.30 5.49 -1.71
N ALA A 34 13.59 6.53 -1.25
CA ALA A 34 13.30 7.71 -2.06
C ALA A 34 13.03 8.94 -1.20
N ILE A 35 13.31 10.11 -1.75
CA ILE A 35 12.90 11.40 -1.20
C ILE A 35 11.92 12.01 -2.20
N ILE A 36 10.70 12.28 -1.75
CA ILE A 36 9.61 12.73 -2.60
C ILE A 36 9.21 14.14 -2.19
N GLU A 37 9.13 15.02 -3.17
CA GLU A 37 8.64 16.38 -2.97
C GLU A 37 7.12 16.43 -3.16
N MET A 38 6.42 17.13 -2.27
CA MET A 38 4.97 17.29 -2.37
C MET A 38 4.60 18.21 -3.54
N GLU A 39 3.70 17.76 -4.41
CA GLU A 39 3.13 18.61 -5.47
C GLU A 39 2.10 19.61 -4.91
N GLU A 40 1.73 20.61 -5.71
CA GLU A 40 0.72 21.63 -5.35
C GLU A 40 -0.63 21.02 -4.90
N LYS A 41 -0.99 19.85 -5.44
CA LYS A 41 -2.21 19.11 -5.10
C LYS A 41 -2.09 18.30 -3.78
N ARG A 42 -1.04 18.52 -2.99
CA ARG A 42 -0.73 17.79 -1.75
C ARG A 42 -0.63 16.27 -1.91
N ASN A 43 -0.17 15.83 -3.08
CA ASN A 43 0.17 14.44 -3.33
C ASN A 43 1.71 14.27 -3.25
N PHE A 44 2.16 13.04 -3.08
CA PHE A 44 3.57 12.67 -3.15
C PHE A 44 3.73 11.71 -4.33
N PRO A 45 4.11 12.21 -5.53
CA PRO A 45 4.20 11.38 -6.72
C PRO A 45 5.35 10.38 -6.54
N ILE A 46 5.08 9.11 -6.82
CA ILE A 46 6.08 8.06 -6.75
C ILE A 46 6.18 7.44 -8.13
N GLU A 47 7.29 7.73 -8.82
CA GLU A 47 7.60 7.10 -10.09
C GLU A 47 8.42 5.83 -9.82
N PHE A 48 7.78 4.68 -10.01
CA PHE A 48 8.48 3.41 -10.01
C PHE A 48 8.99 3.16 -11.42
N GLN A 49 10.31 3.24 -11.60
CA GLN A 49 10.93 2.77 -12.84
C GLN A 49 10.81 1.25 -12.89
N CYS A 50 9.79 0.77 -13.60
CA CYS A 50 9.73 -0.63 -14.01
C CYS A 50 10.79 -0.82 -15.09
N GLY A 51 11.99 -1.25 -14.70
CA GLY A 51 13.08 -1.52 -15.62
C GLY A 51 12.62 -2.42 -16.78
N THR A 52 13.20 -2.18 -17.97
CA THR A 52 12.93 -2.83 -19.26
C THR A 52 12.33 -4.20 -19.10
N LEU A 53 11.00 -4.29 -19.27
CA LEU A 53 10.21 -5.52 -19.16
C LEU A 53 10.79 -6.45 -18.10
N ALA A 54 10.56 -6.13 -16.82
CA ALA A 54 10.37 -7.19 -15.85
C ALA A 54 9.25 -8.07 -16.43
N THR A 55 9.63 -9.06 -17.25
CA THR A 55 8.77 -10.13 -17.72
C THR A 55 8.03 -10.54 -16.48
N CYS A 56 6.73 -10.25 -16.41
CA CYS A 56 5.89 -10.74 -15.34
C CYS A 56 6.19 -12.23 -15.33
N LYS A 57 6.96 -12.71 -14.34
CA LYS A 57 7.28 -14.12 -14.26
C LYS A 57 5.92 -14.78 -14.18
N ALA A 58 5.47 -15.37 -15.27
CA ALA A 58 4.34 -16.26 -15.29
C ALA A 58 4.83 -17.49 -14.54
N GLU A 59 4.87 -17.36 -13.22
CA GLU A 59 5.15 -18.47 -12.35
C GLU A 59 4.02 -19.47 -12.60
N VAL A 60 4.38 -20.68 -12.98
CA VAL A 60 3.43 -21.80 -13.01
C VAL A 60 3.04 -22.05 -11.57
N MET A 61 2.00 -21.37 -11.14
CA MET A 61 1.42 -21.51 -9.83
C MET A 61 0.60 -22.80 -9.81
N GLY A 62 0.74 -23.60 -8.76
CA GLY A 62 -0.13 -24.77 -8.57
C GLY A 62 -1.61 -24.36 -8.63
N GLU A 63 -2.46 -25.24 -9.15
CA GLU A 63 -3.89 -24.97 -9.40
C GLU A 63 -4.61 -24.38 -8.15
N SER A 64 -4.35 -24.93 -6.95
CA SER A 64 -4.89 -24.40 -5.70
C SER A 64 -4.57 -22.92 -5.48
N TRP A 65 -3.35 -22.51 -5.82
CA TRP A 65 -2.88 -21.14 -5.67
C TRP A 65 -3.50 -20.20 -6.72
N LEU A 66 -3.73 -20.70 -7.93
CA LEU A 66 -4.46 -19.96 -8.97
C LEU A 66 -5.90 -19.69 -8.53
N TRP A 67 -6.60 -20.70 -8.01
CA TRP A 67 -7.96 -20.55 -7.50
C TRP A 67 -8.03 -19.65 -6.27
N HIS A 68 -7.03 -19.68 -5.40
CA HIS A 68 -6.90 -18.75 -4.28
C HIS A 68 -6.82 -17.28 -4.71
N LYS A 69 -6.09 -16.99 -5.79
CA LYS A 69 -6.05 -15.64 -6.36
C LYS A 69 -7.35 -15.24 -7.06
N ARG A 70 -7.98 -16.15 -7.82
CA ARG A 70 -9.27 -15.89 -8.51
C ARG A 70 -10.39 -15.51 -7.54
N PHE A 71 -10.48 -16.18 -6.39
CA PHE A 71 -11.48 -15.90 -5.34
C PHE A 71 -11.02 -14.83 -4.33
N PHE A 72 -9.99 -14.04 -4.68
CA PHE A 72 -9.48 -12.93 -3.89
C PHE A 72 -9.12 -13.33 -2.45
N HIS A 73 -8.03 -14.09 -2.32
CA HIS A 73 -7.44 -14.45 -1.03
C HIS A 73 -8.42 -15.21 -0.11
N LEU A 74 -9.30 -16.02 -0.69
CA LEU A 74 -10.18 -16.91 0.06
C LEU A 74 -9.37 -17.99 0.77
N HIS A 75 -9.70 -18.30 2.03
CA HIS A 75 -8.98 -19.31 2.80
C HIS A 75 -9.03 -20.69 2.11
N PHE A 76 -7.95 -21.48 2.14
CA PHE A 76 -7.89 -22.79 1.48
C PHE A 76 -8.98 -23.75 1.96
N ASN A 77 -9.32 -23.74 3.25
CA ASN A 77 -10.44 -24.54 3.76
C ASN A 77 -11.79 -24.14 3.15
N ALA A 78 -11.99 -22.86 2.84
CA ALA A 78 -13.21 -22.41 2.17
C ALA A 78 -13.20 -22.79 0.69
N LEU A 79 -12.05 -22.73 0.00
CA LEU A 79 -11.91 -23.28 -1.36
C LEU A 79 -12.16 -24.78 -1.40
N LYS A 80 -11.66 -25.52 -0.41
CA LYS A 80 -11.92 -26.95 -0.25
C LYS A 80 -13.41 -27.23 -0.05
N LEU A 81 -14.08 -26.44 0.79
CA LEU A 81 -15.53 -26.56 0.98
C LEU A 81 -16.31 -26.32 -0.33
N LEU A 82 -15.90 -25.32 -1.12
CA LEU A 82 -16.52 -25.05 -2.43
C LEU A 82 -16.32 -26.21 -3.42
N GLN A 83 -15.15 -26.84 -3.37
CA GLN A 83 -14.83 -28.03 -4.17
C GLN A 83 -15.65 -29.25 -3.71
N GLU A 84 -15.64 -29.56 -2.41
CA GLU A 84 -16.38 -30.69 -1.82
C GLU A 84 -17.89 -30.58 -2.05
N LYS A 85 -18.42 -29.36 -2.07
CA LYS A 85 -19.84 -29.09 -2.35
C LYS A 85 -20.15 -28.89 -3.84
N CYS A 86 -19.18 -29.10 -4.73
CA CYS A 86 -19.32 -28.91 -6.19
C CYS A 86 -19.94 -27.54 -6.57
N MET A 87 -19.60 -26.48 -5.83
CA MET A 87 -20.22 -25.15 -6.00
C MET A 87 -19.56 -24.31 -7.10
N VAL A 88 -18.41 -24.75 -7.62
CA VAL A 88 -17.66 -24.04 -8.67
C VAL A 88 -17.29 -25.03 -9.77
N LYS A 89 -17.75 -24.75 -11.00
CA LYS A 89 -17.40 -25.56 -12.17
C LYS A 89 -15.92 -25.37 -12.54
N GLY A 90 -15.22 -26.48 -12.77
CA GLY A 90 -13.81 -26.47 -13.18
C GLY A 90 -12.80 -26.28 -12.04
N LEU A 91 -13.26 -26.21 -10.78
CA LEU A 91 -12.39 -26.19 -9.62
C LEU A 91 -11.73 -27.56 -9.46
N SER A 92 -10.41 -27.63 -9.68
CA SER A 92 -9.62 -28.84 -9.50
C SER A 92 -9.54 -29.24 -8.02
N ALA A 93 -8.96 -30.41 -7.74
CA ALA A 93 -8.65 -30.80 -6.36
C ALA A 93 -7.78 -29.74 -5.68
N ILE A 94 -8.21 -29.30 -4.50
CA ILE A 94 -7.51 -28.30 -3.70
C ILE A 94 -6.81 -29.01 -2.56
N ASP A 95 -5.48 -29.05 -2.61
CA ASP A 95 -4.67 -29.48 -1.46
C ASP A 95 -4.81 -28.49 -0.31
N THR A 96 -4.94 -29.00 0.91
CA THR A 96 -4.95 -28.17 2.12
C THR A 96 -3.56 -27.60 2.37
N ILE A 97 -3.31 -26.40 1.88
CA ILE A 97 -2.09 -25.66 2.20
C ILE A 97 -2.24 -25.08 3.61
N SER A 98 -1.45 -25.59 4.55
CA SER A 98 -1.49 -25.16 5.96
C SER A 98 -0.97 -23.74 6.19
N SER A 99 -0.20 -23.18 5.25
CA SER A 99 0.44 -21.88 5.46
C SER A 99 -0.33 -20.76 4.74
N PRO A 100 -0.94 -19.82 5.49
CA PRO A 100 -1.57 -18.64 4.90
C PRO A 100 -0.50 -17.73 4.28
N TYR A 101 -0.77 -17.20 3.09
CA TYR A 101 0.09 -16.20 2.46
C TYR A 101 0.05 -14.88 3.23
N GLU A 102 1.23 -14.32 3.51
CA GLU A 102 1.38 -13.12 4.34
C GLU A 102 0.51 -11.96 3.84
N GLY A 103 0.42 -11.75 2.53
CA GLY A 103 -0.41 -10.71 1.93
C GLY A 103 -1.91 -10.86 2.21
N CYS A 104 -2.41 -12.09 2.34
CA CYS A 104 -3.82 -12.37 2.65
C CYS A 104 -4.16 -11.98 4.09
N ILE A 105 -3.23 -12.25 5.01
CA ILE A 105 -3.38 -11.92 6.42
C ILE A 105 -3.40 -10.40 6.57
N MET A 106 -2.42 -9.72 5.98
CA MET A 106 -2.30 -8.26 6.06
C MET A 106 -3.48 -7.53 5.41
N GLY A 107 -4.01 -8.06 4.29
CA GLY A 107 -5.18 -7.48 3.61
C GLY A 107 -6.51 -7.69 4.34
N LYS A 108 -6.61 -8.71 5.21
CA LYS A 108 -7.81 -9.01 6.00
C LYS A 108 -7.76 -8.45 7.42
N GLN A 109 -6.72 -7.72 7.79
CA GLN A 109 -6.65 -7.10 9.11
C GLN A 109 -7.77 -6.08 9.28
N HIS A 110 -8.47 -6.17 10.41
CA HIS A 110 -9.48 -5.19 10.80
C HIS A 110 -8.82 -3.82 10.91
N ARG A 111 -9.36 -2.82 10.20
CA ARG A 111 -8.91 -1.44 10.35
C ARG A 111 -9.27 -0.98 11.76
N LEU A 112 -8.27 -0.62 12.55
CA LEU A 112 -8.52 0.05 13.83
C LEU A 112 -9.33 1.33 13.58
N PRO A 113 -10.23 1.71 14.50
CA PRO A 113 -10.93 2.98 14.40
C PRO A 113 -9.92 4.12 14.35
N PHE A 114 -10.21 5.16 13.56
CA PHE A 114 -9.36 6.34 13.52
C PHE A 114 -9.21 6.92 14.93
N PRO A 115 -7.98 7.31 15.34
CA PRO A 115 -7.79 7.94 16.63
C PRO A 115 -8.59 9.24 16.67
N LYS A 116 -9.48 9.37 17.66
CA LYS A 116 -10.15 10.64 17.94
C LYS A 116 -9.10 11.55 18.56
N ARG A 117 -8.59 12.53 17.81
CA ARG A 117 -7.91 13.66 18.45
C ARG A 117 -8.98 14.59 19.02
N SER A 118 -8.84 14.86 20.31
CA SER A 118 -9.48 15.97 21.02
C SER A 118 -9.00 17.30 20.45
N SER A 119 -9.93 18.25 20.38
CA SER A 119 -9.74 19.66 20.04
C SER A 119 -8.64 20.35 20.85
#